data_AF-A0A3D1G7Y1-F1
#
_entry.id   AF-A0A3D1G7Y1-F1
#
_cell.length_a   1.000
_cell.length_b   1.000
_cell.length_c   1.000
_cell.angle_alpha   90.00
_cell.angle_beta   90.00
_cell.angle_gamma   90.00
#
_symmetry.space_group_name_H-M   'P 1'
#
loop_
_entity.id
_entity.type
_entity.pdbx_description
1 polymer ?
#
loop_
_entity_poly.entity_id
_entity_poly.type
_entity_poly.pdbx_seq_one_letter_code
_entity_poly.pdbx_strand_id
1 'polypeptide(L)'
;MNSFYNNNDYPSVEEQSSMWKEIDKTISPQRPLKVFHWKSFWMGNAAAVLIGFALLGAFSVIHSIRIHFSADSPDNRMYETLTAATDQLKGISPILVDQASDERKADLRSTMQAISEIDKLIEEIRKDILINGETPAKRENLKRLYATKLDFYKDILLKEDLNS
;
A
#
# COMPACT_ATOMS: atom_id res chain seq x y z
N MET A 1 17.84 34.84 -82.04
CA MET A 1 17.46 34.54 -80.64
C MET A 1 16.94 35.82 -80.04
N ASN A 2 15.61 35.99 -79.96
CA ASN A 2 15.00 37.19 -79.40
C ASN A 2 14.89 37.00 -77.89
N SER A 3 15.56 37.87 -77.13
CA SER A 3 15.34 37.97 -75.68
C SER A 3 13.89 38.33 -75.44
N PHE A 4 13.16 37.48 -74.71
CA PHE A 4 11.74 37.69 -74.38
C PHE A 4 11.52 38.87 -73.42
N TYR A 5 12.60 39.37 -72.81
CA TYR A 5 12.58 40.49 -71.86
C TYR A 5 13.43 41.65 -72.39
N ASN A 6 12.88 42.84 -72.28
CA ASN A 6 13.54 44.10 -72.57
C ASN A 6 14.17 44.67 -71.28
N ASN A 7 15.22 45.48 -71.39
CA ASN A 7 15.88 46.05 -70.21
C ASN A 7 14.97 47.01 -69.40
N ASN A 8 13.84 47.43 -69.98
CA ASN A 8 12.81 48.23 -69.32
C ASN A 8 11.76 47.38 -68.57
N ASP A 9 11.83 46.04 -68.66
CA ASP A 9 10.95 45.13 -67.93
C ASP A 9 11.47 44.84 -66.51
N TYR A 10 12.70 45.28 -66.20
CA TYR A 10 13.23 45.24 -64.84
C TYR A 10 12.69 46.42 -64.04
N PRO A 11 12.17 46.19 -62.82
CA PRO A 11 11.74 47.29 -61.96
C PRO A 11 12.92 48.19 -61.63
N SER A 12 12.66 49.50 -61.64
CA SER A 12 13.64 50.51 -61.24
C SER A 12 14.06 50.32 -59.78
N VAL A 13 15.21 50.90 -59.41
CA VAL A 13 15.75 50.81 -58.04
C VAL A 13 14.74 51.34 -57.01
N GLU A 14 13.97 52.37 -57.38
CA GLU A 14 12.93 52.96 -56.53
C GLU A 14 11.73 52.01 -56.35
N GLU A 15 11.28 51.35 -57.41
CA GLU A 15 10.21 50.36 -57.37
C GLU A 15 10.61 49.12 -56.57
N GLN A 16 11.85 48.64 -56.72
CA GLN A 16 12.38 47.56 -55.90
C GLN A 16 12.37 47.92 -54.41
N SER A 17 12.82 49.14 -54.06
CA SER A 17 12.80 49.59 -52.66
C SER A 17 11.37 49.67 -52.09
N SER A 18 10.41 50.09 -52.92
CA SER A 18 9.00 50.18 -52.54
C SER A 18 8.38 48.80 -52.35
N MET A 19 8.69 47.84 -53.24
CA MET A 19 8.31 46.45 -53.08
C MET A 19 8.87 45.84 -51.79
N TRP A 20 10.16 46.04 -51.50
CA TRP A 20 10.78 45.53 -50.28
C TRP A 20 10.16 46.14 -49.03
N LYS A 21 9.80 47.42 -49.06
CA LYS A 21 9.10 48.10 -47.96
C LYS A 21 7.69 47.55 -47.74
N GLU A 22 7.00 47.16 -48.80
CA GLU A 22 5.68 46.51 -48.74
C GLU A 22 5.78 45.08 -48.18
N ILE A 23 6.83 44.35 -48.58
CA ILE A 23 7.17 43.01 -48.09
C ILE A 23 7.52 43.06 -46.60
N ASP A 24 8.37 43.99 -46.15
CA ASP A 24 8.70 44.15 -44.72
C ASP A 24 7.48 44.50 -43.87
N LYS A 25 6.53 45.27 -44.41
CA LYS A 25 5.26 45.55 -43.73
C LYS A 25 4.36 44.32 -43.62
N THR A 26 4.39 43.43 -44.60
CA THR A 26 3.58 42.20 -44.61
C THR A 26 4.23 41.07 -43.82
N ILE A 27 5.56 41.02 -43.74
CA ILE A 27 6.34 40.11 -42.89
C ILE A 27 6.60 40.75 -41.52
N SER A 28 5.58 41.32 -40.90
CA SER A 28 5.69 41.69 -39.49
C SER A 28 5.87 40.39 -38.68
N PRO A 29 6.94 40.24 -37.88
CA PRO A 29 7.12 39.03 -37.10
C PRO A 29 5.96 38.91 -36.13
N GLN A 30 5.18 37.83 -36.24
CA GLN A 30 4.20 37.50 -35.21
C GLN A 30 4.98 37.38 -33.90
N ARG A 31 4.84 38.38 -33.03
CA ARG A 31 5.41 38.33 -31.69
C ARG A 31 4.88 37.04 -31.06
N PRO A 32 5.74 36.12 -30.57
CA PRO A 32 5.21 35.01 -29.81
C PRO A 32 4.48 35.64 -28.62
N LEU A 33 3.17 35.40 -28.53
CA LEU A 33 2.39 35.74 -27.34
C LEU A 33 3.01 34.93 -26.20
N LYS A 34 4.00 35.52 -25.51
CA LYS A 34 4.43 35.06 -24.19
C LYS A 34 3.30 35.41 -23.25
N VAL A 35 2.27 34.59 -23.28
CA VAL A 35 1.19 34.61 -22.31
C VAL A 35 1.72 34.03 -21.01
N PHE A 36 2.49 34.85 -20.30
CA PHE A 36 2.77 34.62 -18.90
C PHE A 36 1.47 34.93 -18.13
N HIS A 37 0.61 33.92 -18.01
CA HIS A 37 -0.66 34.02 -17.30
C HIS A 37 -0.41 33.94 -15.79
N TRP A 38 -0.03 35.08 -15.19
CA TRP A 38 0.18 35.23 -13.75
C TRP A 38 -0.97 34.68 -12.92
N LYS A 39 -2.23 34.86 -13.38
CA LYS A 39 -3.41 34.28 -12.74
C LYS A 39 -3.39 32.75 -12.72
N SER A 40 -2.98 32.11 -13.81
CA SER A 40 -2.85 30.65 -13.89
C SER A 40 -1.71 30.12 -13.03
N PHE A 41 -0.63 30.91 -12.86
CA PHE A 41 0.45 30.59 -11.93
C PHE A 41 -0.02 30.58 -10.48
N TRP A 42 -0.77 31.61 -10.05
CA TRP A 42 -1.35 31.64 -8.71
C TRP A 42 -2.44 30.59 -8.51
N MET A 43 -3.28 30.34 -9.52
CA MET A 43 -4.32 29.32 -9.44
C MET A 43 -3.73 27.91 -9.32
N GLY A 44 -2.65 27.62 -10.05
CA GLY A 44 -1.93 26.34 -9.95
C GLY A 44 -1.27 26.14 -8.59
N ASN A 45 -0.61 27.18 -8.05
CA ASN A 45 -0.02 27.11 -6.71
C ASN A 45 -1.08 27.04 -5.60
N ALA A 46 -2.19 27.78 -5.72
CA ALA A 46 -3.30 27.72 -4.76
C ALA A 46 -3.95 26.33 -4.77
N ALA A 47 -4.15 25.72 -5.94
CA ALA A 47 -4.64 24.35 -6.04
C ALA A 47 -3.68 23.35 -5.39
N ALA A 48 -2.37 23.50 -5.60
CA ALA A 48 -1.37 22.64 -4.96
C ALA A 48 -1.37 22.75 -3.42
N VAL A 49 -1.52 23.96 -2.89
CA VAL A 49 -1.63 24.21 -1.44
C VAL A 49 -2.92 23.59 -0.88
N LEU A 50 -4.05 23.75 -1.57
CA LEU A 50 -5.32 23.12 -1.17
C LEU A 50 -5.25 21.60 -1.21
N ILE A 51 -4.61 21.01 -2.23
CA ILE A 51 -4.35 19.57 -2.29
C ILE A 51 -3.43 19.13 -1.14
N GLY A 52 -2.39 19.90 -0.82
CA GLY A 52 -1.52 19.63 0.32
C GLY A 52 -2.28 19.62 1.65
N PHE A 53 -3.11 20.64 1.90
CA PHE A 53 -3.97 20.67 3.09
C PHE A 53 -5.04 19.57 3.09
N ALA A 54 -5.59 19.22 1.92
CA ALA A 54 -6.53 18.11 1.80
C ALA A 54 -5.86 16.75 2.06
N LEU A 55 -4.61 16.56 1.62
CA LEU A 55 -3.82 15.36 1.92
C LEU A 55 -3.42 15.28 3.40
N LEU A 56 -3.03 16.40 4.01
CA LEU A 56 -2.76 16.47 5.45
C LEU A 56 -4.03 16.25 6.29
N GLY A 57 -5.16 16.80 5.85
CA GLY A 57 -6.46 16.59 6.46
C GLY A 57 -6.94 15.14 6.30
N ALA A 58 -6.82 14.56 5.10
CA ALA A 58 -7.12 13.17 4.84
C ALA A 58 -6.20 12.24 5.63
N PHE A 59 -4.89 12.55 5.74
CA PHE A 59 -3.97 11.80 6.58
C PHE A 59 -4.36 11.91 8.06
N SER A 60 -4.71 13.10 8.54
CA SER A 60 -5.17 13.31 9.92
C SER A 60 -6.49 12.57 10.21
N VAL A 61 -7.44 12.59 9.28
CA VAL A 61 -8.72 11.87 9.40
C VAL A 61 -8.52 10.36 9.28
N ILE A 62 -7.72 9.87 8.33
CA ILE A 62 -7.39 8.44 8.21
C ILE A 62 -6.59 7.97 9.43
N HIS A 63 -5.66 8.77 9.94
CA HIS A 63 -4.89 8.45 11.15
C HIS A 63 -5.80 8.46 12.38
N SER A 64 -6.70 9.43 12.50
CA SER A 64 -7.65 9.52 13.60
C SER A 64 -8.68 8.40 13.53
N ILE A 65 -9.24 8.10 12.35
CA ILE A 65 -10.13 6.95 12.11
C ILE A 65 -9.38 5.65 12.36
N ARG A 66 -8.13 5.50 11.91
CA ARG A 66 -7.31 4.35 12.24
C ARG A 66 -7.07 4.26 13.73
N ILE A 67 -6.84 5.34 14.47
CA ILE A 67 -6.66 5.27 15.92
C ILE A 67 -7.99 5.02 16.66
N HIS A 68 -9.12 5.51 16.12
CA HIS A 68 -10.44 5.39 16.74
C HIS A 68 -11.12 4.05 16.42
N PHE A 69 -10.92 3.51 15.21
CA PHE A 69 -11.37 2.18 14.79
C PHE A 69 -10.32 1.09 15.02
N SER A 70 -9.03 1.42 15.02
CA SER A 70 -7.97 0.65 15.69
C SER A 70 -7.72 1.24 17.06
N ALA A 71 -8.80 1.44 17.83
CA ALA A 71 -8.73 1.20 19.27
C ALA A 71 -8.30 -0.26 19.42
N ASP A 72 -7.01 -0.46 19.22
CA ASP A 72 -6.31 -1.72 19.24
C ASP A 72 -6.36 -2.06 20.71
N SER A 73 -7.44 -2.73 21.09
CA SER A 73 -7.60 -3.19 22.46
C SER A 73 -6.30 -3.93 22.78
N PRO A 74 -5.72 -3.76 23.97
CA PRO A 74 -4.53 -4.52 24.35
C PRO A 74 -4.70 -6.02 24.07
N ASP A 75 -5.94 -6.50 24.10
CA ASP A 75 -6.34 -7.84 23.69
C ASP A 75 -6.10 -8.16 22.20
N ASN A 76 -6.38 -7.25 21.26
CA ASN A 76 -6.14 -7.49 19.84
C ASN A 76 -4.64 -7.63 19.51
N ARG A 77 -3.80 -6.76 20.06
CA ARG A 77 -2.32 -6.88 19.97
C ARG A 77 -1.81 -8.17 20.60
N MET A 78 -2.38 -8.55 21.74
CA MET A 78 -2.08 -9.82 22.41
C MET A 78 -2.41 -10.99 21.48
N TYR A 79 -3.57 -10.99 20.81
CA TYR A 79 -3.93 -12.06 19.86
C TYR A 79 -3.04 -12.09 18.61
N GLU A 80 -2.65 -10.93 18.08
CA GLU A 80 -1.69 -10.88 16.96
C GLU A 80 -0.34 -11.47 17.36
N THR A 81 0.16 -11.11 18.54
CA THR A 81 1.42 -11.64 19.09
C THR A 81 1.34 -13.15 19.33
N LEU A 82 0.23 -13.62 19.91
CA LEU A 82 -0.01 -15.05 20.15
C LEU A 82 -0.12 -15.82 18.83
N THR A 83 -0.81 -15.26 17.83
CA THR A 83 -0.93 -15.86 16.50
C THR A 83 0.47 -16.00 15.89
N ALA A 84 1.25 -14.92 15.85
CA ALA A 84 2.62 -14.92 15.32
C ALA A 84 3.54 -15.93 16.03
N ALA A 85 3.49 -16.00 17.36
CA ALA A 85 4.25 -16.99 18.13
C ALA A 85 3.83 -18.43 17.78
N THR A 86 2.53 -18.69 17.68
CA THR A 86 2.04 -20.03 17.32
C THR A 86 2.30 -20.43 15.88
N ASP A 87 2.41 -19.47 14.96
CA ASP A 87 2.72 -19.73 13.55
C ASP A 87 4.20 -20.11 13.37
N GLN A 88 5.10 -19.46 14.11
CA GLN A 88 6.52 -19.86 14.15
C GLN A 88 6.66 -21.31 14.65
N LEU A 89 5.94 -21.66 15.72
CA LEU A 89 5.96 -23.00 16.30
C LEU A 89 5.33 -24.05 15.37
N LYS A 90 4.29 -23.66 14.62
CA LYS A 90 3.66 -24.51 13.60
C LYS A 90 4.62 -24.89 12.47
N GLY A 91 5.56 -24.00 12.13
CA GLY A 91 6.57 -24.29 11.11
C GLY A 91 7.62 -25.31 11.58
N ILE A 92 7.89 -25.36 12.88
CA ILE A 92 8.95 -26.19 13.47
C ILE A 92 8.39 -27.57 13.88
N SER A 93 7.13 -27.64 14.32
CA SER A 93 6.54 -28.87 14.85
C SER A 93 6.57 -30.10 13.92
N PRO A 94 6.39 -30.00 12.58
CA PRO A 94 6.44 -31.17 11.71
C PRO A 94 7.84 -31.78 11.64
N ILE A 95 8.88 -30.93 11.70
CA ILE A 95 10.29 -31.35 11.68
C ILE A 95 10.60 -32.17 12.95
N LEU A 96 10.07 -31.73 14.09
CA LEU A 96 10.22 -32.43 15.37
C LEU A 96 9.53 -33.80 15.37
N VAL A 97 8.37 -33.91 14.73
CA VAL A 97 7.68 -35.20 14.58
C VAL A 97 8.48 -36.16 13.71
N ASP A 98 9.06 -35.67 12.62
CA ASP A 98 9.84 -36.52 11.72
C ASP A 98 11.16 -37.00 12.34
N GLN A 99 11.75 -36.19 13.23
CA GLN A 99 12.98 -36.52 13.96
C GLN A 99 12.76 -37.39 15.21
N ALA A 100 11.52 -37.50 15.70
CA ALA A 100 11.21 -38.29 16.88
C ALA A 100 11.30 -39.80 16.65
N SER A 101 11.54 -40.56 17.72
CA SER A 101 11.46 -42.03 17.71
C SER A 101 10.04 -42.50 17.33
N ASP A 102 9.91 -43.66 16.67
CA ASP A 102 8.60 -44.16 16.18
C ASP A 102 7.54 -44.32 17.29
N GLU A 103 7.95 -44.65 18.50
CA GLU A 103 7.08 -44.71 19.69
C GLU A 103 6.48 -43.33 20.07
N ARG A 104 7.21 -42.24 19.79
CA ARG A 104 6.81 -40.85 20.12
C ARG A 104 6.11 -40.13 18.98
N LYS A 105 6.27 -40.62 17.74
CA LYS A 105 5.57 -40.06 16.58
C LYS A 105 4.05 -40.13 16.74
N ALA A 106 3.53 -41.19 17.36
CA ALA A 106 2.10 -41.34 17.61
C ALA A 106 1.58 -40.24 18.56
N ASP A 107 2.27 -40.04 19.68
CA ASP A 107 1.93 -39.02 20.67
C ASP A 107 2.05 -37.61 20.10
N LEU A 108 3.14 -37.30 19.39
CA LEU A 108 3.32 -35.99 18.76
C LEU A 108 2.27 -35.70 17.69
N ARG A 109 1.89 -36.70 16.88
CA ARG A 109 0.79 -36.57 15.91
C ARG A 109 -0.55 -36.34 16.60
N SER A 110 -0.80 -37.01 17.73
CA SER A 110 -1.99 -36.77 18.54
C SER A 110 -2.03 -35.34 19.07
N THR A 111 -0.92 -34.83 19.61
CA THR A 111 -0.81 -33.43 20.07
C THR A 111 -0.97 -32.43 18.92
N MET A 112 -0.40 -32.70 17.75
CA MET A 112 -0.60 -31.87 16.55
C MET A 112 -2.07 -31.85 16.08
N GLN A 113 -2.76 -32.99 16.16
CA GLN A 113 -4.18 -33.07 15.85
C GLN A 113 -5.00 -32.22 16.83
N ALA A 114 -4.70 -32.29 18.13
CA ALA A 114 -5.34 -31.45 19.15
C ALA A 114 -5.09 -29.95 18.89
N ILE A 115 -3.89 -29.56 18.47
CA ILE A 115 -3.59 -28.18 18.04
C ILE A 115 -4.46 -27.77 16.85
N SER A 116 -4.64 -28.65 15.86
CA SER A 116 -5.51 -28.37 14.72
C SER A 116 -6.99 -28.22 15.09
N GLU A 117 -7.46 -28.92 16.12
CA GLU A 117 -8.82 -28.75 16.64
C GLU A 117 -8.97 -27.41 17.36
N ILE A 118 -7.96 -26.99 18.13
CA ILE A 118 -7.94 -25.66 18.75
C ILE A 118 -7.95 -24.55 17.68
N ASP A 119 -7.22 -24.70 16.58
CA ASP A 119 -7.23 -23.74 15.48
C ASP A 119 -8.65 -23.52 14.92
N LYS A 120 -9.42 -24.61 14.74
CA LYS A 120 -10.82 -24.52 14.29
C LYS A 120 -11.70 -23.78 15.30
N LEU A 121 -11.56 -24.07 16.59
CA LEU A 121 -12.32 -23.39 17.65
C LEU A 121 -11.99 -21.90 17.73
N ILE A 122 -10.72 -21.53 17.55
CA ILE A 122 -10.29 -20.12 17.49
C ILE A 122 -10.94 -19.42 16.28
N GLU A 123 -10.94 -20.05 15.11
CA GLU A 123 -11.60 -19.49 13.92
C GLU A 123 -13.11 -19.34 14.10
N GLU A 124 -13.76 -20.32 14.71
CA GLU A 124 -15.19 -20.28 15.00
C GLU A 124 -15.54 -19.11 15.91
N ILE A 125 -14.80 -18.92 17.00
CA ILE A 125 -15.02 -17.80 17.92
C ILE A 125 -14.69 -16.46 17.25
N ARG A 126 -13.62 -16.38 16.45
CA ARG A 126 -13.29 -15.16 15.68
C ARG A 126 -14.41 -14.80 14.72
N LYS A 127 -14.96 -15.77 14.00
CA LYS A 127 -16.09 -15.58 13.08
C LYS A 127 -17.35 -15.16 13.83
N ASP A 128 -17.61 -15.76 14.98
CA ASP A 128 -18.75 -15.42 15.83
C ASP A 128 -18.61 -14.01 16.45
N ILE A 129 -17.40 -13.57 16.82
CA ILE A 129 -17.13 -12.18 17.23
C ILE A 129 -17.40 -11.22 16.07
N LEU A 130 -17.03 -11.58 14.84
CA LEU A 130 -17.26 -10.74 13.67
C LEU A 130 -18.76 -10.56 13.36
N ILE A 131 -19.55 -11.62 13.53
CA ILE A 131 -20.99 -11.62 13.20
C ILE A 131 -21.83 -11.06 14.35
N ASN A 132 -21.60 -11.54 15.56
CA ASN A 132 -22.46 -11.30 16.72
C ASN A 132 -21.85 -10.33 17.75
N GLY A 133 -20.68 -9.76 17.46
CA GLY A 133 -19.95 -8.87 18.35
C GLY A 133 -19.13 -9.60 19.42
N GLU A 134 -18.21 -8.86 20.01
CA GLU A 134 -17.33 -9.34 21.06
C GLU A 134 -18.04 -9.34 22.43
N THR A 135 -17.92 -10.44 23.17
CA THR A 135 -18.37 -10.51 24.57
C THR A 135 -17.18 -10.88 25.47
N PRO A 136 -17.20 -10.51 26.77
CA PRO A 136 -16.14 -10.87 27.71
C PRO A 136 -15.89 -12.38 27.77
N ALA A 137 -16.96 -13.19 27.70
CA ALA A 137 -16.87 -14.64 27.67
C ALA A 137 -16.15 -15.18 26.42
N LYS A 138 -16.44 -14.63 25.23
CA LYS A 138 -15.74 -15.01 23.99
C LYS A 138 -14.26 -14.63 24.04
N ARG A 139 -13.95 -13.46 24.61
CA ARG A 139 -12.58 -12.99 24.82
C ARG A 139 -11.81 -13.91 25.77
N GLU A 140 -12.37 -14.24 26.92
CA GLU A 140 -11.75 -15.16 27.87
C GLU A 140 -11.53 -16.54 27.25
N ASN A 141 -12.50 -17.03 26.48
CA ASN A 141 -12.39 -18.30 25.79
C ASN A 141 -11.24 -18.29 24.74
N LEU A 142 -11.11 -17.22 23.95
CA LEU A 142 -9.97 -17.05 23.04
C LEU A 142 -8.63 -17.08 23.79
N LYS A 143 -8.50 -16.33 24.90
CA LYS A 143 -7.26 -16.34 25.70
C LYS A 143 -6.93 -17.74 26.19
N ARG A 144 -7.93 -18.48 26.66
CA ARG A 144 -7.76 -19.87 27.10
C ARG A 144 -7.30 -20.77 25.96
N LEU A 145 -7.92 -20.69 24.78
CA LEU A 145 -7.55 -21.49 23.62
C LEU A 145 -6.11 -21.22 23.17
N TYR A 146 -5.69 -19.96 23.11
CA TYR A 146 -4.31 -19.61 22.80
C TYR A 146 -3.31 -20.10 23.86
N ALA A 147 -3.67 -20.02 25.14
CA ALA A 147 -2.84 -20.55 26.22
C ALA A 147 -2.67 -22.07 26.10
N THR A 148 -3.76 -22.81 25.87
CA THR A 148 -3.70 -24.26 25.64
C THR A 148 -2.87 -24.62 24.40
N LYS A 149 -3.02 -23.85 23.31
CA LYS A 149 -2.23 -24.05 22.09
C LYS A 149 -0.73 -23.90 22.35
N LEU A 150 -0.34 -22.86 23.11
CA LEU A 150 1.06 -22.65 23.50
C LEU A 150 1.58 -23.74 24.44
N ASP A 151 0.75 -24.23 25.37
CA ASP A 151 1.14 -25.31 26.28
C ASP A 151 1.43 -26.61 25.53
N PHE A 152 0.65 -26.93 24.50
CA PHE A 152 0.94 -28.07 23.61
C PHE A 152 2.23 -27.89 22.82
N TYR A 153 2.52 -26.70 22.29
CA TYR A 153 3.80 -26.46 21.65
C TYR A 153 4.97 -26.55 22.62
N LYS A 154 4.79 -26.07 23.86
CA LYS A 154 5.79 -26.22 24.92
C LYS A 154 6.03 -27.70 25.25
N ASP A 155 4.99 -28.52 25.32
CA ASP A 155 5.13 -29.96 25.55
C ASP A 155 5.89 -30.64 24.39
N ILE A 156 5.62 -30.25 23.15
CA ILE A 156 6.38 -30.73 21.97
C ILE A 156 7.87 -30.37 22.08
N LEU A 157 8.19 -29.11 22.44
CA LEU A 157 9.57 -28.63 22.54
C LEU A 157 10.33 -29.20 23.75
N LEU A 158 9.72 -29.25 24.94
CA LEU A 158 10.41 -29.76 26.14
C LEU A 158 10.70 -31.27 26.05
N LYS A 159 9.90 -32.01 25.28
CA LYS A 159 10.17 -33.44 25.01
C LYS A 159 11.36 -33.66 24.08
N GLU A 160 11.76 -32.64 23.30
CA GLU A 160 12.97 -32.66 22.46
C GLU A 160 14.24 -32.48 23.31
N ASP A 161 14.29 -31.44 24.16
CA ASP A 161 15.47 -31.09 24.97
C ASP A 161 15.92 -32.18 25.96
N LEU A 162 15.01 -33.07 26.37
CA LEU A 162 15.34 -34.17 27.28
C LEU A 162 16.06 -35.35 26.61
N ASN A 163 16.34 -35.30 25.31
CA ASN A 163 16.98 -36.40 24.57
C ASN A 163 18.17 -35.96 23.69
N SER A 164 18.65 -34.72 23.82
CA SER A 164 19.98 -34.30 23.35
C SER A 164 21.04 -34.60 24.40
#